data_AF-A0A1W5ZCR4-F1
#
_entry.id   AF-A0A1W5ZCR4-F1
#
_cell.length_a   1.000
_cell.length_b   1.000
_cell.length_c   1.000
_cell.angle_alpha   90.00
_cell.angle_beta   90.00
_cell.angle_gamma   90.00
#
_symmetry.space_group_name_H-M   'P 1'
#
loop_
_entity.id
_entity.type
_entity.pdbx_description
1 polymer ?
#
loop_
_entity_poly.entity_id
_entity_poly.type
_entity_poly.pdbx_seq_one_letter_code
_entity_poly.pdbx_strand_id
1 'polypeptide(L)'
;MAKTLKTLSNILLGILSLALSYWFYRGHLEQYVHYIAHYGSYFQVLLNLVIIVLLSYFVYAFLKLLLTRKLKKQTLLLLYFIYFLALFYLLFLKNIGTQGLSLNPLSFARELYWGSHFVPIMNLLMFIPLGLLFSSRLSNLLLCLLTLFSVESIQYFGHLGVFDLGDITLNMLGILVGTAIHQLPQFQTVIKKILS
;
A
#
# COMPACT_ATOMS: atom_id res chain seq x y z
N MET A 1 -31.34 -21.38 -11.22
CA MET A 1 -31.09 -21.38 -9.77
C MET A 1 -29.62 -21.13 -9.38
N ALA A 2 -28.63 -21.85 -9.93
CA ALA A 2 -27.23 -21.68 -9.51
C ALA A 2 -26.65 -20.27 -9.79
N LYS A 3 -27.00 -19.65 -10.92
CA LYS A 3 -26.55 -18.29 -11.29
C LYS A 3 -27.13 -17.22 -10.36
N THR A 4 -28.41 -17.33 -10.00
CA THR A 4 -29.09 -16.38 -9.10
C THR A 4 -28.55 -16.49 -7.67
N LEU A 5 -28.31 -17.70 -7.17
CA LEU A 5 -27.70 -17.92 -5.85
C LEU A 5 -26.27 -17.35 -5.76
N LYS A 6 -25.49 -17.51 -6.83
CA LYS A 6 -24.13 -16.94 -6.92
C LYS A 6 -24.15 -15.40 -6.96
N THR A 7 -25.12 -14.81 -7.63
CA THR A 7 -25.29 -13.34 -7.62
C THR A 7 -25.68 -12.84 -6.23
N LEU A 8 -26.64 -13.49 -5.57
CA LEU A 8 -27.04 -13.19 -4.19
C LEU A 8 -25.87 -13.27 -3.21
N SER A 9 -25.06 -14.33 -3.30
CA SER A 9 -23.86 -14.48 -2.47
C SER A 9 -22.85 -13.34 -2.68
N ASN A 10 -22.63 -12.91 -3.93
CA ASN A 10 -21.75 -11.76 -4.20
C ASN A 10 -22.29 -10.44 -3.65
N ILE A 11 -23.61 -10.24 -3.69
CA ILE A 11 -24.26 -9.03 -3.13
C ILE A 11 -24.13 -9.04 -1.61
N LEU A 12 -24.42 -10.16 -0.95
CA LEU A 12 -24.25 -10.32 0.50
C LEU A 12 -22.80 -10.06 0.93
N LEU A 13 -21.83 -10.55 0.18
CA LEU A 13 -20.42 -10.27 0.42
C LEU A 13 -20.07 -8.79 0.27
N GLY A 14 -20.69 -8.10 -0.69
CA GLY A 14 -20.51 -6.65 -0.86
C GLY A 14 -21.12 -5.83 0.29
N ILE A 15 -22.28 -6.23 0.79
CA ILE A 15 -22.91 -5.57 1.95
C ILE A 15 -22.05 -5.80 3.20
N LEU A 16 -21.58 -7.03 3.41
CA LEU A 16 -20.72 -7.38 4.54
C LEU A 16 -19.37 -6.68 4.47
N SER A 17 -18.76 -6.57 3.29
CA SER A 17 -17.50 -5.82 3.12
C SER A 17 -17.68 -4.34 3.41
N LEU A 18 -18.81 -3.75 3.00
CA LEU A 18 -19.11 -2.35 3.27
C LEU A 18 -19.34 -2.11 4.77
N ALA A 19 -20.08 -2.98 5.45
CA ALA A 19 -20.32 -2.87 6.89
C ALA A 19 -19.01 -2.98 7.70
N LEU A 20 -18.15 -3.95 7.38
CA LEU A 20 -16.84 -4.11 8.03
C LEU A 20 -15.93 -2.92 7.76
N SER A 21 -15.92 -2.42 6.52
CA SER A 21 -15.10 -1.28 6.14
C SER A 21 -15.55 0.00 6.83
N TYR A 22 -16.86 0.22 6.94
CA TYR A 22 -17.42 1.36 7.66
C TYR A 22 -17.09 1.30 9.16
N TRP A 23 -17.22 0.11 9.77
CA TRP A 23 -16.84 -0.10 11.18
C TRP A 23 -15.36 0.21 11.42
N PHE A 24 -14.47 -0.32 10.58
CA PHE A 24 -13.03 -0.06 10.67
C PHE A 24 -12.69 1.41 10.43
N TYR A 25 -13.32 2.03 9.43
CA TYR A 25 -13.13 3.43 9.09
C TYR A 25 -13.48 4.33 10.29
N ARG A 26 -14.66 4.13 10.88
CA ARG A 26 -15.13 4.92 12.03
C ARG A 26 -14.26 4.69 13.28
N GLY A 27 -13.78 3.47 13.50
CA GLY A 27 -12.96 3.12 14.65
C GLY A 27 -11.53 3.68 14.59
N HIS A 28 -10.93 3.72 13.39
CA HIS A 28 -9.49 3.98 13.26
C HIS A 28 -9.10 5.06 12.26
N LEU A 29 -9.85 5.28 11.17
CA LEU A 29 -9.41 6.16 10.07
C LEU A 29 -10.04 7.55 10.10
N GLU A 30 -11.26 7.68 10.62
CA GLU A 30 -12.02 8.94 10.63
C GLU A 30 -11.25 10.08 11.31
N GLN A 31 -10.53 9.77 12.39
CA GLN A 31 -9.71 10.75 13.12
C GLN A 31 -8.61 11.35 12.22
N TYR A 32 -7.92 10.53 11.42
CA TYR A 32 -6.85 11.00 10.52
C TYR A 32 -7.40 11.83 9.37
N VAL A 33 -8.57 11.45 8.84
CA VAL A 33 -9.20 12.20 7.76
C VAL A 33 -9.64 13.59 8.23
N HIS A 34 -10.10 13.72 9.46
CA HIS A 34 -10.51 15.02 9.99
C HIS A 34 -9.36 16.03 10.07
N TYR A 35 -8.12 15.56 10.31
CA TYR A 35 -6.91 16.39 10.25
C TYR A 35 -6.57 16.85 8.82
N ILE A 36 -6.80 16.01 7.82
CA ILE A 36 -6.51 16.31 6.41
C ILE A 36 -7.57 17.22 5.80
N ALA A 37 -8.82 17.16 6.28
CA ALA A 37 -9.97 17.81 5.66
C ALA A 37 -10.21 19.27 6.09
N HIS A 38 -9.17 20.01 6.45
CA HIS A 38 -9.26 21.45 6.76
C HIS A 38 -9.70 22.31 5.54
N TYR A 39 -9.76 21.70 4.35
CA TYR A 39 -10.14 22.33 3.08
C TYR A 39 -11.67 22.46 2.84
N GLY A 40 -12.50 22.05 3.80
CA GLY A 40 -13.95 22.28 3.78
C GLY A 40 -14.81 21.01 3.88
N SER A 41 -16.05 21.19 4.33
CA SER A 41 -16.99 20.08 4.64
C SER A 41 -17.32 19.20 3.44
N TYR A 42 -17.49 19.78 2.24
CA TYR A 42 -17.75 19.03 1.02
C TYR A 42 -16.57 18.13 0.62
N PHE A 43 -15.34 18.64 0.74
CA PHE A 43 -14.13 17.88 0.44
C PHE A 43 -13.95 16.74 1.46
N GLN A 44 -14.22 17.00 2.74
CA GLN A 44 -14.20 15.99 3.79
C GLN A 44 -15.14 14.82 3.48
N VAL A 45 -16.41 15.12 3.16
CA VAL A 45 -17.41 14.09 2.86
C VAL A 45 -17.01 13.28 1.63
N LEU A 46 -16.52 13.94 0.57
CA LEU A 46 -16.04 13.26 -0.62
C LEU A 46 -14.87 12.32 -0.30
N LEU A 47 -13.88 12.78 0.46
CA LEU A 47 -12.70 12.01 0.82
C LEU A 47 -13.06 10.82 1.71
N ASN A 48 -13.97 11.00 2.68
CA ASN A 48 -14.54 9.92 3.49
C ASN A 48 -15.17 8.83 2.62
N LEU A 49 -16.02 9.24 1.65
CA LEU A 49 -16.70 8.31 0.75
C LEU A 49 -15.71 7.53 -0.11
N VAL A 50 -14.71 8.22 -0.68
CA VAL A 50 -13.66 7.57 -1.50
C VAL A 50 -12.90 6.53 -0.68
N ILE A 51 -12.48 6.85 0.54
CA ILE A 51 -11.76 5.90 1.41
C ILE A 51 -12.63 4.69 1.73
N ILE A 52 -13.90 4.89 2.11
CA ILE A 52 -14.81 3.78 2.45
C ILE A 52 -15.06 2.87 1.23
N VAL A 53 -15.22 3.44 0.03
CA VAL A 53 -15.40 2.65 -1.20
C VAL A 53 -14.15 1.84 -1.52
N LEU A 54 -12.96 2.45 -1.45
CA LEU A 54 -11.69 1.75 -1.69
C LEU A 54 -11.45 0.64 -0.67
N LEU A 55 -11.70 0.91 0.61
CA LEU A 55 -11.56 -0.07 1.68
C LEU A 55 -12.57 -1.22 1.51
N SER A 56 -13.82 -0.91 1.19
CA SER A 56 -14.86 -1.91 0.90
C SER A 56 -14.49 -2.81 -0.27
N TYR A 57 -13.94 -2.25 -1.34
CA TYR A 57 -13.45 -3.04 -2.46
C TYR A 57 -12.29 -3.96 -2.06
N PHE A 58 -11.34 -3.48 -1.26
CA PHE A 58 -10.24 -4.28 -0.74
C PHE A 58 -10.74 -5.44 0.14
N VAL A 59 -11.61 -5.15 1.11
CA VAL A 59 -12.21 -6.16 2.00
C VAL A 59 -13.03 -7.16 1.20
N TYR A 60 -13.80 -6.72 0.21
CA TYR A 60 -14.54 -7.61 -0.68
C TYR A 60 -13.61 -8.56 -1.44
N ALA A 61 -12.54 -8.04 -2.04
CA ALA A 61 -11.57 -8.86 -2.77
C ALA A 61 -10.90 -9.88 -1.85
N PHE A 62 -10.55 -9.47 -0.62
CA PHE A 62 -9.97 -10.34 0.39
C PHE A 62 -10.92 -11.45 0.85
N LEU A 63 -12.16 -11.13 1.21
CA LEU A 63 -13.16 -12.12 1.60
C LEU A 63 -13.48 -13.08 0.46
N LYS A 64 -13.59 -12.57 -0.76
CA LYS A 64 -13.80 -13.40 -1.95
C LYS A 64 -12.61 -14.33 -2.21
N LEU A 65 -11.38 -13.86 -1.99
CA LEU A 65 -10.19 -14.70 -2.03
C LEU A 65 -10.24 -15.80 -0.97
N LEU A 66 -10.64 -15.50 0.27
CA LEU A 66 -10.76 -16.51 1.34
C LEU A 66 -11.79 -17.59 1.00
N LEU A 67 -12.94 -17.20 0.45
CA LEU A 67 -14.05 -18.11 0.16
C LEU A 67 -13.82 -18.95 -1.11
N THR A 68 -13.36 -18.33 -2.18
CA THR A 68 -13.25 -19.00 -3.49
C THR A 68 -11.86 -19.56 -3.75
N ARG A 69 -10.86 -19.14 -2.94
CA ARG A 69 -9.43 -19.42 -3.15
C ARG A 69 -8.94 -19.06 -4.55
N LYS A 70 -9.67 -18.18 -5.25
CA LYS A 70 -9.39 -17.72 -6.61
C LYS A 70 -9.50 -16.21 -6.68
N LEU A 71 -8.59 -15.58 -7.39
CA LEU A 71 -8.65 -14.16 -7.74
C LEU A 71 -8.62 -14.00 -9.25
N LYS A 72 -9.52 -13.14 -9.74
CA LYS A 72 -9.49 -12.75 -11.14
C LYS A 72 -8.28 -11.83 -11.38
N LYS A 73 -7.63 -12.00 -12.53
CA LYS A 73 -6.53 -11.12 -12.97
C LYS A 73 -6.91 -9.63 -12.97
N GLN A 74 -8.15 -9.31 -13.40
CA GLN A 74 -8.69 -7.96 -13.37
C GLN A 74 -8.76 -7.37 -11.95
N THR A 75 -9.20 -8.17 -10.97
CA THR A 75 -9.26 -7.76 -9.56
C THR A 75 -7.87 -7.51 -9.01
N LEU A 76 -6.91 -8.38 -9.30
CA LEU A 76 -5.52 -8.20 -8.90
C LEU A 76 -4.89 -6.93 -9.51
N LEU A 77 -5.13 -6.69 -10.81
CA LEU A 77 -4.64 -5.50 -11.50
C LEU A 77 -5.22 -4.22 -10.89
N LEU A 78 -6.52 -4.21 -10.57
CA LEU A 78 -7.15 -3.06 -9.92
C LEU A 78 -6.59 -2.83 -8.49
N LEU A 79 -6.30 -3.88 -7.73
CA LEU A 79 -5.66 -3.76 -6.43
C LEU A 79 -4.25 -3.17 -6.53
N TYR A 80 -3.44 -3.61 -7.49
CA TYR A 80 -2.13 -3.01 -7.75
C TYR A 80 -2.24 -1.56 -8.22
N PHE A 81 -3.24 -1.22 -9.04
CA PHE A 81 -3.48 0.16 -9.46
C PHE A 81 -3.79 1.08 -8.27
N ILE A 82 -4.71 0.66 -7.38
CA ILE A 82 -5.02 1.39 -6.14
C ILE A 82 -3.77 1.50 -5.25
N TYR A 83 -3.00 0.43 -5.14
CA TYR A 83 -1.74 0.41 -4.39
C TYR A 83 -0.72 1.42 -4.94
N PHE A 84 -0.48 1.47 -6.26
CA PHE A 84 0.45 2.43 -6.85
C PHE A 84 -0.03 3.88 -6.68
N LEU A 85 -1.34 4.13 -6.76
CA LEU A 85 -1.91 5.45 -6.48
C LEU A 85 -1.69 5.87 -5.02
N ALA A 86 -1.90 4.94 -4.07
CA ALA A 86 -1.65 5.19 -2.66
C ALA A 86 -0.15 5.41 -2.36
N LEU A 87 0.73 4.62 -2.98
CA LEU A 87 2.17 4.77 -2.85
C LEU A 87 2.64 6.13 -3.39
N PHE A 88 2.13 6.56 -4.55
CA PHE A 88 2.40 7.89 -5.09
C PHE A 88 1.95 9.00 -4.13
N TYR A 89 0.74 8.90 -3.58
CA TYR A 89 0.24 9.88 -2.61
C TYR A 89 1.12 9.95 -1.35
N LEU A 90 1.46 8.79 -0.77
CA LEU A 90 2.22 8.73 0.48
C LEU A 90 3.67 9.20 0.32
N LEU A 91 4.28 8.98 -0.84
CA LEU A 91 5.63 9.46 -1.13
C LEU A 91 5.61 10.97 -1.40
N PHE A 92 4.79 11.46 -2.33
CA PHE A 92 4.92 12.84 -2.81
C PHE A 92 4.07 13.86 -2.05
N LEU A 93 2.93 13.46 -1.48
CA LEU A 93 1.94 14.42 -0.95
C LEU A 93 1.91 14.48 0.59
N LYS A 94 2.64 13.61 1.28
CA LYS A 94 2.66 13.56 2.76
C LYS A 94 3.36 14.77 3.39
N ASN A 95 4.44 15.26 2.78
CA ASN A 95 5.39 16.20 3.39
C ASN A 95 5.56 17.51 2.60
N ILE A 96 4.54 17.91 1.82
CA ILE A 96 4.58 19.12 0.99
C ILE A 96 4.99 20.34 1.81
N GLY A 97 6.04 21.05 1.36
CA GLY A 97 6.54 22.27 2.00
C GLY A 97 7.59 22.04 3.10
N THR A 98 7.94 20.78 3.40
CA THR A 98 9.07 20.46 4.27
C THR A 98 10.25 19.97 3.45
N GLN A 99 11.43 20.52 3.73
CA GLN A 99 12.67 20.15 3.07
C GLN A 99 13.74 19.80 4.09
N GLY A 100 14.55 18.83 3.73
CA GLY A 100 15.69 18.41 4.53
C GLY A 100 16.55 17.45 3.73
N LEU A 101 17.73 17.18 4.27
CA LEU A 101 18.67 16.26 3.68
C LEU A 101 19.29 15.41 4.78
N SER A 102 19.04 14.11 4.73
CA SER A 102 19.57 13.10 5.65
C SER A 102 20.41 12.11 4.85
N LEU A 103 21.72 12.20 5.02
CA LEU A 103 22.69 11.32 4.37
C LEU A 103 23.08 10.12 5.23
N ASN A 104 22.36 9.87 6.33
CA ASN A 104 22.65 8.73 7.18
C ASN A 104 21.78 7.53 6.75
N PRO A 105 22.35 6.48 6.14
CA PRO A 105 21.58 5.31 5.72
C PRO A 105 20.99 4.53 6.91
N LEU A 106 21.44 4.80 8.14
CA LEU A 106 20.92 4.20 9.37
C LEU A 106 20.05 5.19 10.17
N SER A 107 19.59 6.30 9.57
CA SER A 107 18.69 7.26 10.23
C SER A 107 17.42 6.55 10.76
N PHE A 108 16.89 5.60 9.99
CA PHE A 108 15.71 4.81 10.36
C PHE A 108 15.90 4.02 11.66
N ALA A 109 17.11 3.54 11.97
CA ALA A 109 17.37 2.76 13.17
C ALA A 109 17.29 3.64 14.43
N ARG A 110 17.72 4.90 14.31
CA ARG A 110 17.57 5.89 15.37
C ARG A 110 16.10 6.23 15.58
N GLU A 111 15.32 6.41 14.50
CA GLU A 111 13.88 6.63 14.60
C GLU A 111 13.13 5.42 15.16
N LEU A 112 13.57 4.21 14.83
CA LEU A 112 12.99 2.98 15.37
C LEU A 112 13.32 2.79 16.85
N TYR A 113 14.36 3.42 17.41
CA TYR A 113 14.72 3.26 18.82
C TYR A 113 14.25 4.44 19.69
N TRP A 114 14.39 5.67 19.19
CA TRP A 114 14.13 6.91 19.94
C TRP A 114 12.95 7.72 19.39
N GLY A 115 12.47 7.40 18.18
CA GLY A 115 11.43 8.15 17.49
C GLY A 115 10.13 7.36 17.32
N SER A 116 9.36 7.72 16.29
CA SER A 116 8.11 7.04 15.98
C SER A 116 8.39 5.73 15.24
N HIS A 117 8.19 4.58 15.90
CA HIS A 117 8.31 3.26 15.28
C HIS A 117 7.40 3.08 14.04
N PHE A 118 6.27 3.79 14.01
CA PHE A 118 5.25 3.64 12.98
C PHE A 118 5.76 4.00 11.58
N VAL A 119 6.52 5.09 11.42
CA VAL A 119 6.93 5.58 10.10
C VAL A 119 7.89 4.61 9.42
N PRO A 120 9.00 4.16 10.05
CA PRO A 120 9.90 3.17 9.45
C PRO A 120 9.19 1.83 9.15
N ILE A 121 8.37 1.33 10.07
CA ILE A 121 7.67 0.05 9.88
C ILE A 121 6.71 0.13 8.68
N MET A 122 5.97 1.24 8.55
CA MET A 122 5.05 1.41 7.41
C MET A 122 5.80 1.56 6.09
N ASN A 123 6.92 2.30 6.04
CA ASN A 123 7.77 2.38 4.84
C ASN A 123 8.24 1.00 4.41
N LEU A 124 8.76 0.18 5.34
CA LEU A 124 9.15 -1.20 5.04
C LEU A 124 7.98 -2.03 4.48
N LEU A 125 6.82 -2.02 5.16
CA LEU A 125 5.66 -2.81 4.76
C LEU A 125 5.08 -2.38 3.41
N MET A 126 5.07 -1.08 3.12
CA MET A 126 4.53 -0.53 1.87
C MET A 126 5.30 -1.00 0.64
N PHE A 127 6.59 -1.30 0.76
CA PHE A 127 7.41 -1.74 -0.37
C PHE A 127 7.49 -3.27 -0.56
N ILE A 128 6.96 -4.07 0.37
CA ILE A 128 6.87 -5.54 0.22
C ILE A 128 6.04 -5.93 -1.02
N PRO A 129 4.83 -5.38 -1.26
CA PRO A 129 4.05 -5.73 -2.45
C PRO A 129 4.77 -5.37 -3.76
N LEU A 130 5.58 -4.31 -3.79
CA LEU A 130 6.40 -3.96 -4.94
C LEU A 130 7.46 -5.05 -5.21
N GLY A 131 8.12 -5.55 -4.18
CA GLY A 131 9.10 -6.63 -4.29
C GLY A 131 8.51 -7.94 -4.80
N LEU A 132 7.21 -8.20 -4.57
CA LEU A 132 6.52 -9.39 -5.09
C LEU A 132 6.36 -9.40 -6.62
N LEU A 133 6.49 -8.24 -7.28
CA LEU A 133 6.35 -8.12 -8.74
C LEU A 133 7.59 -8.58 -9.51
N PHE A 134 8.75 -8.64 -8.86
CA PHE A 134 10.03 -8.87 -9.52
C PHE A 134 10.75 -10.10 -8.97
N SER A 135 11.54 -10.74 -9.82
CA SER A 135 12.52 -11.73 -9.36
C SER A 135 13.74 -11.02 -8.76
N SER A 136 14.40 -11.64 -7.77
CA SER A 136 15.61 -11.13 -7.10
C SER A 136 16.86 -11.18 -7.99
N ARG A 137 16.76 -10.73 -9.24
CA ARG A 137 17.91 -10.52 -10.13
C ARG A 137 18.57 -9.20 -9.77
N LEU A 138 19.90 -9.18 -9.79
CA LEU A 138 20.70 -7.99 -9.50
C LEU A 138 20.29 -6.78 -10.37
N SER A 139 19.97 -7.01 -11.65
CA SER A 139 19.48 -5.97 -12.56
C SER A 139 18.20 -5.27 -12.07
N ASN A 140 17.27 -6.05 -11.49
CA ASN A 140 16.00 -5.52 -10.99
C ASN A 140 16.21 -4.76 -9.69
N LEU A 141 17.09 -5.26 -8.81
CA LEU A 141 17.44 -4.59 -7.56
C LEU A 141 18.16 -3.27 -7.82
N LEU A 142 19.07 -3.22 -8.79
CA LEU A 142 19.73 -1.99 -9.23
C LEU A 142 18.72 -0.99 -9.82
N LEU A 143 17.77 -1.45 -10.64
CA LEU A 143 16.71 -0.60 -11.16
C LEU A 143 15.82 -0.04 -10.03
N CYS A 144 15.47 -0.87 -9.03
CA CYS A 144 14.72 -0.42 -7.86
C CYS A 144 15.50 0.64 -7.07
N LEU A 145 16.79 0.41 -6.83
CA LEU A 145 17.66 1.36 -6.13
C LEU A 145 17.73 2.71 -6.87
N LEU A 146 17.96 2.67 -8.19
CA LEU A 146 17.95 3.88 -9.03
C LEU A 146 16.61 4.60 -8.99
N THR A 147 15.51 3.85 -8.99
CA THR A 147 14.16 4.42 -8.91
C THR A 147 13.92 5.08 -7.56
N LEU A 148 14.27 4.42 -6.45
CA LEU A 148 14.14 4.98 -5.10
C LEU A 148 14.98 6.26 -4.94
N PHE A 149 16.22 6.23 -5.42
CA PHE A 149 17.07 7.42 -5.42
C PHE A 149 16.47 8.56 -6.26
N SER A 150 15.87 8.23 -7.41
CA SER A 150 15.19 9.21 -8.26
C SER A 150 13.96 9.80 -7.57
N VAL A 151 13.18 8.99 -6.86
CA VAL A 151 11.99 9.43 -6.11
C VAL A 151 12.39 10.42 -5.03
N GLU A 152 13.37 10.09 -4.19
CA GLU A 152 13.89 11.00 -3.15
C GLU A 152 14.46 12.28 -3.75
N SER A 153 15.18 12.17 -4.87
CA SER A 153 15.72 13.34 -5.58
C SER A 153 14.59 14.26 -6.06
N ILE A 154 13.52 13.70 -6.64
CA ILE A 154 12.34 14.46 -7.06
C ILE A 154 11.65 15.10 -5.85
N GLN A 155 11.54 14.40 -4.72
CA GLN A 155 10.95 14.95 -3.50
C GLN A 155 11.74 16.15 -2.98
N TYR A 156 13.07 16.06 -2.98
CA TYR A 156 13.96 17.14 -2.58
C TYR A 156 13.82 18.38 -3.47
N PHE A 157 13.98 18.22 -4.79
CA PHE A 157 13.88 19.34 -5.74
C PHE A 157 12.44 19.89 -5.84
N GLY A 158 11.44 19.02 -5.73
CA GLY A 158 10.03 19.38 -5.77
C GLY A 158 9.51 20.06 -4.50
N HIS A 159 10.32 20.20 -3.45
CA HIS A 159 9.89 20.68 -2.13
C HIS A 159 8.74 19.83 -1.54
N LEU A 160 8.72 18.54 -1.90
CA LEU A 160 7.68 17.57 -1.52
C LEU A 160 8.11 16.72 -0.31
N GLY A 161 9.36 16.84 0.14
CA GLY A 161 9.87 16.13 1.29
C GLY A 161 11.38 16.26 1.52
N VAL A 162 11.86 15.42 2.42
CA VAL A 162 13.27 15.29 2.82
C VAL A 162 13.92 14.22 1.95
N PHE A 163 15.12 14.48 1.43
CA PHE A 163 15.94 13.41 0.85
C PHE A 163 16.53 12.57 1.98
N ASP A 164 16.04 11.35 2.22
CA ASP A 164 16.57 10.49 3.28
C ASP A 164 17.15 9.17 2.74
N LEU A 165 18.46 9.00 2.90
CA LEU A 165 19.13 7.73 2.61
C LEU A 165 18.60 6.59 3.49
N GLY A 166 18.15 6.86 4.72
CA GLY A 166 17.51 5.86 5.57
C GLY A 166 16.24 5.31 4.96
N ASP A 167 15.37 6.17 4.42
CA ASP A 167 14.15 5.75 3.73
C ASP A 167 14.48 4.91 2.48
N ILE A 168 15.51 5.28 1.71
CA ILE A 168 15.99 4.44 0.59
C ILE A 168 16.40 3.05 1.08
N THR A 169 17.19 2.96 2.15
CA THR A 169 17.62 1.65 2.66
C THR A 169 16.44 0.82 3.13
N LEU A 170 15.48 1.44 3.82
CA LEU A 170 14.34 0.76 4.40
C LEU A 170 13.34 0.30 3.34
N ASN A 171 13.10 1.13 2.33
CA ASN A 171 12.30 0.80 1.16
C ASN A 171 12.99 -0.34 0.37
N MET A 172 14.32 -0.32 0.21
CA MET A 172 15.06 -1.44 -0.37
C MET A 172 14.92 -2.72 0.45
N LEU A 173 14.97 -2.65 1.79
CA LEU A 173 14.72 -3.82 2.64
C LEU A 173 13.31 -4.38 2.43
N GLY A 174 12.29 -3.52 2.33
CA GLY A 174 10.93 -3.92 1.99
C GLY A 174 10.85 -4.65 0.65
N ILE A 175 11.51 -4.12 -0.39
CA ILE A 175 11.60 -4.77 -1.71
C ILE A 175 12.31 -6.13 -1.60
N LEU A 176 13.43 -6.21 -0.88
CA LEU A 176 14.16 -7.46 -0.69
C LEU A 176 13.30 -8.53 0.00
N VAL A 177 12.58 -8.18 1.06
CA VAL A 177 11.62 -9.07 1.72
C VAL A 177 10.56 -9.54 0.74
N GLY A 178 9.99 -8.65 -0.07
CA GLY A 178 9.03 -9.00 -1.12
C GLY A 178 9.61 -9.98 -2.14
N THR A 179 10.82 -9.72 -2.66
CA THR A 179 11.47 -10.61 -3.63
C THR A 179 11.80 -11.98 -3.03
N ALA A 180 12.19 -12.04 -1.75
CA ALA A 180 12.43 -13.29 -1.04
C ALA A 180 11.14 -14.12 -0.91
N ILE A 181 10.02 -13.48 -0.56
CA ILE A 181 8.70 -14.13 -0.50
C ILE A 181 8.32 -14.67 -1.89
N HIS A 182 8.55 -13.89 -2.96
CA HIS A 182 8.26 -14.32 -4.32
C HIS A 182 9.06 -15.57 -4.76
N GLN A 183 10.27 -15.75 -4.23
CA GLN A 183 11.10 -16.92 -4.51
C GLN A 183 10.69 -18.18 -3.75
N LEU A 184 9.87 -18.06 -2.71
CA LEU A 184 9.42 -19.23 -1.95
C LEU A 184 8.55 -20.14 -2.83
N PRO A 185 8.91 -21.44 -2.98
CA PRO A 185 8.16 -22.37 -3.84
C PRO A 185 6.71 -22.57 -3.36
N GLN A 186 6.49 -22.50 -2.04
CA GLN A 186 5.17 -22.53 -1.42
C GLN A 186 4.30 -21.36 -1.91
N PHE A 187 4.87 -20.15 -1.95
CA PHE A 187 4.17 -18.94 -2.37
C PHE A 187 3.81 -19.00 -3.86
N GLN A 188 4.73 -19.46 -4.71
CA GLN A 188 4.47 -19.63 -6.15
C GLN A 188 3.35 -20.65 -6.41
N THR A 189 3.30 -21.73 -5.63
CA THR A 189 2.24 -22.73 -5.72
C THR A 189 0.89 -22.15 -5.33
N VAL A 190 0.86 -21.36 -4.25
CA VAL A 190 -0.36 -20.66 -3.79
C VAL A 190 -0.83 -19.64 -4.82
N ILE A 191 0.06 -18.81 -5.38
CA ILE A 191 -0.29 -17.83 -6.43
C ILE A 191 -0.86 -18.53 -7.66
N LYS A 192 -0.21 -19.60 -8.15
CA LYS A 192 -0.72 -20.35 -9.31
C LYS A 192 -2.12 -20.90 -9.07
N LYS A 193 -2.38 -21.44 -7.87
CA LYS A 193 -3.71 -21.94 -7.47
C LYS A 193 -4.76 -20.83 -7.39
N ILE A 194 -4.36 -19.65 -6.91
CA ILE A 194 -5.25 -18.49 -6.79
C ILE A 194 -5.57 -17.88 -8.16
N LEU A 195 -4.61 -17.87 -9.10
CA LEU A 195 -4.76 -17.23 -10.40
C LEU A 195 -5.23 -18.16 -11.53
N SER A 196 -5.39 -19.46 -11.28
CA SER A 196 -5.97 -20.45 -12.23
C SER A 196 -7.50 -20.46 -12.23
#